data_AF-A0A2V7YDZ6-F1
#
_entry.id   AF-A0A2V7YDZ6-F1
#
_cell.length_a   1.000
_cell.length_b   1.000
_cell.length_c   1.000
_cell.angle_alpha   90.00
_cell.angle_beta   90.00
_cell.angle_gamma   90.00
#
_symmetry.space_group_name_H-M   'P 1'
#
loop_
_entity.id
_entity.type
_entity.pdbx_description
1 polymer ?
#
loop_
_entity_poly.entity_id
_entity_poly.type
_entity_poly.pdbx_seq_one_letter_code
_entity_poly.pdbx_strand_id
1 'polypeptide(L)'
;MVGDWQKLLVTLEANIAEIPQLEPFRVKLAGMLTQAMDVTKRQADLKASKQAASKEIRQLATDAQRLATAVRTLLKEHYGIRDEKLAAFGLQPFRGRKKATAGPAPEPPPQQPPAAHPPGTS
;
A
#
# COMPACT_ATOMS: atom_id res chain seq x y z
N MET A 1 14.90 9.72 -24.44
CA MET A 1 16.20 9.69 -23.72
C MET A 1 17.17 8.73 -24.41
N VAL A 2 17.19 7.42 -24.13
CA VAL A 2 18.17 6.48 -24.75
C VAL A 2 18.08 6.44 -26.29
N GLY A 3 16.85 6.45 -26.83
CA GLY A 3 16.64 6.47 -28.29
C GLY A 3 17.12 7.76 -28.98
N ASP A 4 17.15 8.89 -28.27
CA ASP A 4 17.64 10.16 -28.83
C ASP A 4 19.17 10.15 -28.92
N TRP A 5 19.85 9.59 -27.91
CA TRP A 5 21.30 9.40 -27.94
C TRP A 5 21.74 8.41 -29.02
N GLN A 6 20.96 7.36 -29.26
CA GLN A 6 21.22 6.42 -30.35
C GLN A 6 21.11 7.09 -31.72
N LYS A 7 20.07 7.90 -31.96
CA LYS A 7 19.93 8.67 -33.21
C LYS A 7 21.09 9.65 -33.42
N LEU A 8 21.49 10.34 -32.36
CA LEU A 8 22.62 11.25 -32.40
C LEU A 8 23.93 10.51 -32.73
N LEU A 9 24.17 9.35 -32.10
CA LEU A 9 25.36 8.54 -32.36
C LEU A 9 25.43 8.05 -33.82
N VAL A 10 24.31 7.59 -34.38
CA VAL A 10 24.23 7.17 -35.80
C VAL A 10 24.53 8.34 -36.73
N THR A 11 23.98 9.51 -36.44
CA THR A 11 24.23 10.72 -37.24
C THR A 11 25.70 11.14 -37.12
N LEU A 12 26.26 11.08 -35.92
CA LEU A 12 27.66 11.42 -35.67
C LEU A 12 28.62 10.46 -36.38
N GLU A 13 28.33 9.15 -36.35
CA GLU A 13 29.10 8.13 -37.09
C GLU A 13 29.09 8.37 -38.60
N ALA A 14 27.95 8.74 -39.17
CA ALA A 14 27.83 9.00 -40.60
C ALA A 14 28.64 10.22 -41.08
N ASN A 15 28.89 11.20 -40.20
CA ASN A 15 29.55 12.47 -40.54
C ASN A 15 30.92 12.64 -39.89
N ILE A 16 31.47 11.61 -39.23
CA ILE A 16 32.67 11.73 -38.41
C ILE A 16 33.93 12.07 -39.22
N ALA A 17 33.95 11.65 -40.50
CA ALA A 17 35.03 11.97 -41.43
C ALA A 17 35.13 13.47 -41.74
N GLU A 18 34.02 14.21 -41.65
CA GLU A 18 34.00 15.67 -41.84
C GLU A 18 34.40 16.41 -40.56
N ILE A 19 34.26 15.76 -39.38
CA ILE A 19 34.50 16.37 -38.07
C ILE A 19 35.34 15.43 -37.18
N PRO A 20 36.59 15.09 -37.57
CA PRO A 20 37.38 14.05 -36.91
C PRO A 20 37.70 14.33 -35.44
N GLN A 21 37.74 15.62 -35.05
CA GLN A 21 37.90 16.05 -33.66
C GLN A 21 36.80 15.55 -32.71
N LEU A 22 35.65 15.09 -33.23
CA LEU A 22 34.57 14.53 -32.43
C LEU A 22 34.66 13.01 -32.21
N GLU A 23 35.61 12.30 -32.83
CA GLU A 23 35.75 10.83 -32.67
C GLU A 23 35.86 10.40 -31.19
N PRO A 24 36.66 11.07 -30.32
CA PRO A 24 36.73 10.69 -28.90
C PRO A 24 35.37 10.81 -28.18
N PHE A 25 34.56 11.80 -28.57
CA PHE A 25 33.22 12.01 -28.00
C PHE A 25 32.24 10.97 -28.54
N ARG A 26 32.33 10.61 -29.83
CA ARG A 26 31.55 9.53 -30.45
C ARG A 26 31.80 8.20 -29.74
N VAL A 27 33.06 7.83 -29.51
CA VAL A 27 33.43 6.61 -28.78
C VAL A 27 32.89 6.63 -27.35
N LYS A 28 33.04 7.75 -26.65
CA LYS A 28 32.52 7.89 -25.28
C LYS A 28 30.99 7.77 -25.22
N LEU A 29 30.28 8.40 -26.17
CA LEU A 29 28.83 8.34 -26.26
C LEU A 29 28.36 6.91 -26.56
N ALA A 30 29.05 6.19 -27.45
CA ALA A 30 28.77 4.77 -27.72
C ALA A 30 28.91 3.91 -26.46
N GLY A 31 29.99 4.12 -25.68
CA GLY A 31 30.18 3.42 -24.41
C GLY A 31 29.07 3.69 -23.40
N MET A 32 28.66 4.96 -23.25
CA MET A 32 27.56 5.35 -22.37
C MET A 32 26.22 4.77 -22.83
N LEU A 33 25.97 4.69 -24.14
CA LEU A 33 24.75 4.11 -24.69
C LEU A 33 24.66 2.62 -24.35
N THR A 34 25.75 1.87 -24.52
CA THR A 34 25.82 0.45 -24.14
C THR A 34 25.53 0.26 -22.65
N GLN A 35 26.16 1.07 -21.78
CA GLN A 35 25.90 1.02 -20.34
C GLN A 35 24.45 1.35 -19.99
N ALA A 36 23.86 2.35 -20.65
CA ALA A 36 22.47 2.73 -20.43
C ALA A 36 21.49 1.61 -20.84
N MET A 37 21.78 0.90 -21.94
CA MET A 37 20.99 -0.25 -22.38
C MET A 37 21.07 -1.40 -21.37
N ASP A 38 22.26 -1.71 -20.87
CA ASP A 38 22.46 -2.74 -19.85
C ASP A 38 21.70 -2.43 -18.56
N VAL A 39 21.78 -1.19 -18.07
CA VAL A 39 21.06 -0.76 -16.87
C VAL A 39 19.56 -0.81 -17.09
N THR A 40 19.07 -0.41 -18.27
CA THR A 40 17.64 -0.46 -18.61
C THR A 40 17.12 -1.90 -18.61
N LYS A 41 17.90 -2.83 -19.16
CA LYS A 41 17.57 -4.26 -19.14
C LYS A 41 17.48 -4.80 -17.71
N ARG A 42 18.51 -4.53 -16.89
CA ARG A 42 18.52 -4.93 -15.47
C ARG A 42 17.34 -4.33 -14.70
N GLN A 43 16.99 -3.07 -14.97
CA GLN A 43 15.84 -2.43 -14.34
C GLN A 43 14.52 -3.14 -14.70
N ALA A 44 14.35 -3.53 -15.96
CA ALA A 44 13.18 -4.30 -16.39
C ALA A 44 13.10 -5.66 -15.70
N ASP A 45 14.23 -6.37 -15.60
CA ASP A 45 14.31 -7.68 -14.93
C ASP A 45 13.99 -7.56 -13.43
N LEU A 46 14.56 -6.57 -12.75
CA LEU A 46 14.28 -6.30 -11.33
C LEU A 46 12.81 -5.94 -11.09
N LYS A 47 12.19 -5.18 -12.00
CA LYS A 47 10.77 -4.85 -11.92
C LYS A 47 9.89 -6.09 -12.06
N ALA A 48 10.23 -6.98 -13.00
CA ALA A 48 9.54 -8.26 -13.18
C ALA A 48 9.70 -9.15 -11.94
N SER A 49 10.93 -9.29 -11.42
CA SER A 49 11.23 -10.04 -10.20
C SER A 49 10.47 -9.52 -8.99
N LYS A 50 10.44 -8.20 -8.78
CA LYS A 50 9.63 -7.56 -7.72
C LYS A 50 8.16 -7.90 -7.85
N GLN A 51 7.61 -7.86 -9.07
CA GLN A 51 6.20 -8.18 -9.30
C GLN A 51 5.90 -9.65 -8.99
N ALA A 52 6.80 -10.57 -9.38
CA ALA A 52 6.68 -11.99 -9.06
C ALA A 52 6.69 -12.22 -7.54
N ALA A 53 7.72 -11.73 -6.84
CA ALA A 53 7.84 -11.83 -5.39
C ALA A 53 6.62 -11.21 -4.66
N SER A 54 6.11 -10.08 -5.16
CA SER A 54 4.92 -9.45 -4.58
C SER A 54 3.66 -10.32 -4.71
N LYS A 55 3.51 -11.06 -5.82
CA LYS A 55 2.40 -12.01 -6.00
C LYS A 55 2.54 -13.19 -5.03
N GLU A 56 3.75 -13.72 -4.90
CA GLU A 56 4.06 -14.82 -3.99
C GLU A 56 3.77 -14.45 -2.53
N ILE A 57 4.20 -13.26 -2.07
CA ILE A 57 3.89 -12.77 -0.73
C ILE A 57 2.38 -12.65 -0.48
N ARG A 58 1.61 -12.17 -1.46
CA ARG A 58 0.14 -12.06 -1.32
C ARG A 58 -0.52 -13.43 -1.21
N GLN A 59 -0.05 -14.40 -2.00
CA GLN A 59 -0.55 -15.77 -1.92
C GLN A 59 -0.23 -16.37 -0.55
N LEU A 60 1.03 -16.30 -0.13
CA LEU A 60 1.49 -16.82 1.15
C LEU A 60 0.76 -16.15 2.33
N ALA A 61 0.52 -14.85 2.27
CA ALA A 61 -0.22 -14.13 3.32
C ALA A 61 -1.66 -14.63 3.46
N THR A 62 -2.32 -14.96 2.35
CA THR A 62 -3.68 -15.51 2.36
C THR A 62 -3.70 -16.89 3.04
N ASP A 63 -2.75 -17.75 2.66
CA ASP A 63 -2.65 -19.10 3.21
C ASP A 63 -2.25 -19.08 4.69
N ALA A 64 -1.29 -18.23 5.05
CA ALA A 64 -0.87 -18.00 6.43
C ALA A 64 -2.02 -17.48 7.30
N GLN A 65 -2.87 -16.57 6.78
CA GLN A 65 -4.00 -16.05 7.54
C GLN A 65 -5.07 -17.12 7.78
N ARG A 66 -5.33 -17.99 6.79
CA ARG A 66 -6.24 -19.13 6.94
C ARG A 66 -5.72 -20.09 8.01
N LEU A 67 -4.44 -20.45 7.92
CA LEU A 67 -3.80 -21.33 8.89
C LEU A 67 -3.81 -20.71 10.30
N ALA A 68 -3.47 -19.44 10.43
CA ALA A 68 -3.50 -18.73 11.71
C ALA A 68 -4.92 -18.73 12.31
N THR A 69 -5.96 -18.58 11.49
CA THR A 69 -7.35 -18.65 11.95
C THR A 69 -7.71 -20.06 12.46
N ALA A 70 -7.30 -21.11 11.74
CA ALA A 70 -7.49 -22.48 12.18
C ALA A 70 -6.76 -22.74 13.51
N VAL A 71 -5.48 -22.38 13.61
CA VAL A 71 -4.67 -22.53 14.84
C VAL A 71 -5.33 -21.82 16.02
N ARG A 72 -5.79 -20.57 15.85
CA ARG A 72 -6.50 -19.84 16.90
C ARG A 72 -7.78 -20.54 17.35
N THR A 73 -8.49 -21.19 16.42
CA THR A 73 -9.71 -21.95 16.73
C THR A 73 -9.38 -23.22 17.51
N LEU A 74 -8.37 -23.97 17.10
CA LEU A 74 -7.89 -25.15 17.81
C LEU A 74 -7.41 -24.82 19.22
N LEU A 75 -6.71 -23.70 19.41
CA LEU A 75 -6.29 -23.24 20.74
C LEU A 75 -7.49 -22.96 21.66
N LYS A 76 -8.54 -22.33 21.12
CA LYS A 76 -9.79 -22.05 21.86
C LYS A 76 -10.55 -23.33 22.20
N GLU A 77 -10.56 -24.31 21.31
CA GLU A 77 -11.20 -25.62 21.57
C GLU A 77 -10.43 -26.40 22.64
N HIS A 78 -9.10 -26.43 22.55
CA HIS A 78 -8.24 -27.19 23.45
C HIS A 78 -8.25 -26.65 24.90
N TYR A 79 -8.15 -25.33 25.08
CA TYR A 79 -8.15 -24.72 26.42
C TYR A 79 -9.56 -24.35 26.91
N GLY A 80 -10.51 -24.18 25.99
CA GLY A 80 -11.82 -23.61 26.26
C GLY A 80 -11.83 -22.09 26.06
N ILE A 81 -12.95 -21.60 25.52
CA ILE A 81 -13.12 -20.20 25.10
C ILE A 81 -12.98 -19.15 26.23
N ARG A 82 -13.01 -19.58 27.50
CA ARG A 82 -12.92 -18.72 28.70
C ARG A 82 -11.57 -18.79 29.40
N ASP A 83 -10.67 -19.65 28.95
CA ASP A 83 -9.39 -19.88 29.63
C ASP A 83 -8.45 -18.67 29.43
N GLU A 84 -7.92 -18.14 30.54
CA GLU A 84 -6.98 -17.02 30.56
C GLU A 84 -5.65 -17.37 29.86
N LYS A 85 -5.33 -18.66 29.72
CA LYS A 85 -4.16 -19.15 28.97
C LYS A 85 -4.19 -18.77 27.50
N LEU A 86 -5.36 -18.44 26.94
CA LEU A 86 -5.48 -17.89 25.59
C LEU A 86 -4.76 -16.55 25.43
N ALA A 87 -4.64 -15.73 26.49
CA ALA A 87 -3.98 -14.43 26.44
C ALA A 87 -2.48 -14.54 26.12
N ALA A 88 -1.82 -15.65 26.50
CA ALA A 88 -0.42 -15.90 26.18
C ALA A 88 -0.16 -16.04 24.67
N PHE A 89 -1.19 -16.38 23.89
CA PHE A 89 -1.15 -16.49 22.43
C PHE A 89 -1.73 -15.25 21.73
N GLY A 90 -1.93 -14.16 22.48
CA GLY A 90 -2.57 -12.94 21.97
C GLY A 90 -4.06 -13.10 21.67
N LEU A 91 -4.71 -14.14 22.22
CA LEU A 91 -6.15 -14.39 22.04
C LEU A 91 -6.91 -13.90 23.26
N GLN A 92 -7.94 -13.07 23.06
CA GLN A 92 -8.78 -12.58 24.14
C GLN A 92 -9.79 -13.66 24.58
N PRO A 93 -9.81 -14.08 25.86
CA PRO A 93 -10.82 -14.98 26.39
C PRO A 93 -12.22 -14.37 26.33
N PHE A 94 -13.24 -15.20 26.10
CA PHE A 94 -14.63 -14.75 26.08
C PHE A 94 -15.14 -14.47 27.49
N ARG A 95 -15.15 -13.20 27.89
CA ARG A 95 -15.62 -12.77 29.21
C ARG A 95 -17.12 -12.44 29.27
N GLY A 96 -17.85 -12.64 28.17
CA GLY A 96 -19.25 -12.22 28.04
C GLY A 96 -19.39 -10.69 28.00
N ARG A 97 -20.44 -10.19 27.33
CA ARG A 97 -20.75 -8.76 27.33
C ARG A 97 -21.52 -8.44 28.60
N LYS A 98 -20.99 -7.59 29.49
CA LYS A 98 -21.81 -7.02 30.58
C LYS A 98 -22.88 -6.15 29.90
N LYS A 99 -24.16 -6.49 30.07
CA LYS A 99 -25.28 -5.66 29.60
C LYS A 99 -25.13 -4.31 30.30
N ALA A 100 -24.92 -3.24 29.53
CA ALA A 100 -24.96 -1.90 30.10
C ALA A 100 -26.37 -1.70 30.67
N THR A 101 -26.48 -1.57 31.99
CA THR A 101 -27.69 -1.10 32.64
C THR A 101 -27.93 0.31 32.11
N ALA A 102 -29.04 0.53 31.39
CA ALA A 102 -29.39 1.86 30.93
C ALA A 102 -29.53 2.77 32.15
N GLY A 103 -28.75 3.85 32.20
CA GLY A 103 -28.93 4.90 33.21
C GLY A 103 -30.29 5.59 33.05
N PRO A 104 -30.79 6.28 34.08
CA PRO A 104 -32.09 6.93 34.03
C PRO A 104 -32.15 7.95 32.88
N ALA A 105 -33.28 7.98 32.18
CA ALA A 105 -33.51 8.84 31.02
C ALA A 105 -33.37 10.33 31.40
N PRO A 106 -32.80 11.19 30.53
CA PRO A 106 -32.72 12.62 30.78
C PRO A 106 -34.12 13.25 30.77
N GLU A 107 -34.38 14.14 31.75
CA GLU A 107 -35.61 14.93 31.86
C GLU A 107 -35.83 15.80 30.60
N PRO A 108 -37.09 15.97 30.15
CA PRO A 108 -37.40 16.82 29.01
C PRO A 108 -37.11 18.30 29.32
N PRO A 109 -36.69 19.09 28.32
CA PRO A 109 -36.36 20.50 28.53
C PRO A 109 -37.62 21.34 28.84
N PRO A 110 -37.48 22.43 29.61
CA PRO A 110 -38.61 23.28 30.02
C PRO A 110 -39.25 23.97 28.80
N GLN A 111 -40.58 23.94 28.75
CA GLN A 111 -41.39 24.62 27.72
C GLN A 111 -41.24 26.14 27.83
N GLN A 112 -40.91 26.80 26.71
CA GLN A 112 -40.87 28.26 26.62
C GLN A 112 -42.30 28.85 26.64
N PRO A 113 -42.53 30.00 27.32
CA PRO A 113 -43.84 30.64 27.36
C PRO A 113 -44.26 31.23 26.00
N PRO A 114 -45.57 31.34 25.72
CA PRO A 114 -46.07 31.76 24.41
C PRO A 114 -45.74 33.22 24.10
N ALA A 115 -45.24 33.45 22.88
CA ALA A 115 -44.96 34.78 22.35
C ALA A 115 -46.26 35.55 22.08
N ALA A 116 -46.32 36.80 22.55
CA ALA A 116 -47.42 37.72 22.28
C ALA A 116 -47.47 38.11 20.80
N HIS A 117 -48.67 38.02 20.21
CA HIS A 117 -48.94 38.42 18.83
C HIS A 117 -48.91 39.97 18.70
N PRO A 118 -48.35 40.55 17.63
CA PRO A 118 -48.45 41.99 17.40
C PRO A 118 -49.86 42.36 16.90
N PRO A 119 -50.40 43.53 17.29
CA PRO A 119 -51.69 43.99 16.81
C PRO A 119 -51.56 44.43 15.35
N GLY A 120 -52.49 43.96 14.51
CA GLY A 120 -52.65 44.48 13.16
C GLY A 120 -53.16 45.92 13.19
N THR A 121 -52.79 46.70 12.18
CA THR A 121 -53.55 47.90 11.83
C THR A 121 -53.38 48.21 10.35
N SER A 122 -54.47 48.78 9.83
CA SER A 122 -54.88 48.96 8.44
C SER A 122 -54.09 50.00 7.65
#